data_AF-A0A937Z7E0-F1
#
_entry.id   AF-A0A937Z7E0-F1
#
_cell.length_a   1.000
_cell.length_b   1.000
_cell.length_c   1.000
_cell.angle_alpha   90.00
_cell.angle_beta   90.00
_cell.angle_gamma   90.00
#
_symmetry.space_group_name_H-M   'P 1'
#
loop_
_entity.id
_entity.type
_entity.pdbx_description
1 polymer ?
#
loop_
_entity_poly.entity_id
_entity_poly.type
_entity_poly.pdbx_seq_one_letter_code
_entity_poly.pdbx_strand_id
1 'polypeptide(L)'
;TASDGAIRLRTLDRGRYRLTLGPDVNGDDAVDTVQREEALEIARMTPVPLTLPPKTSLVLELTQVEALPDIRTRPDLAVCSRELRREEGALSGTVHNLGGGEAPAFTVALLDAEGKTLATQKLGPLAAPLDLEPKRLAFRFEGAPVNCRVAVDPANEVPELYEENNAASVP
;
A
#
# COMPACT_ATOMS: atom_id res chain seq x y z
N THR A 1 -5.13 -21.38 33.02
CA THR A 1 -5.05 -21.93 31.66
C THR A 1 -4.21 -21.00 30.81
N ALA A 2 -3.61 -21.48 29.72
CA ALA A 2 -2.94 -20.57 28.78
C ALA A 2 -3.95 -19.61 28.15
N SER A 3 -3.49 -18.43 27.75
CA SER A 3 -4.30 -17.42 27.09
C SER A 3 -3.74 -17.15 25.70
N ASP A 4 -4.59 -17.28 24.68
CA ASP A 4 -4.25 -16.95 23.31
C ASP A 4 -4.59 -15.50 23.00
N GLY A 5 -3.74 -14.86 22.20
CA GLY A 5 -3.94 -13.49 21.76
C GLY A 5 -3.02 -13.12 20.62
N ALA A 6 -2.96 -11.82 20.33
CA ALA A 6 -2.00 -11.27 19.39
C ALA A 6 -1.53 -9.90 19.87
N ILE A 7 -0.24 -9.63 19.68
CA ILE A 7 0.30 -8.28 19.84
C ILE A 7 0.29 -7.56 18.49
N ARG A 8 0.23 -6.23 18.54
CA ARG A 8 0.37 -5.37 17.36
C ARG A 8 1.39 -4.29 17.69
N LEU A 9 2.41 -4.19 16.85
CA LEU A 9 3.54 -3.30 17.07
C LEU A 9 3.40 -2.07 16.17
N ARG A 10 3.49 -0.89 16.79
CA ARG A 10 3.26 0.40 16.11
C ARG A 10 4.56 1.03 15.60
N THR A 11 5.68 0.77 16.27
CA THR A 11 6.95 1.49 16.10
C THR A 11 7.96 0.75 15.24
N LEU A 12 7.73 -0.53 14.91
CA LEU A 12 8.63 -1.28 14.05
C LEU A 12 8.47 -0.86 12.59
N ASP A 13 9.60 -0.62 11.93
CA ASP A 13 9.66 -0.40 10.49
C ASP A 13 9.30 -1.67 9.73
N ARG A 14 8.84 -1.51 8.49
CA ARG A 14 8.54 -2.67 7.64
C ARG A 14 9.82 -3.47 7.40
N GLY A 15 9.74 -4.79 7.55
CA GLY A 15 10.90 -5.64 7.38
C GLY A 15 10.59 -7.11 7.50
N ARG A 16 11.58 -7.94 7.17
CA ARG A 16 11.60 -9.33 7.64
C ARG A 16 12.29 -9.36 9.00
N TYR A 17 11.63 -10.00 9.96
CA TYR A 17 12.11 -10.13 11.33
C TYR A 17 12.29 -11.60 11.65
N ARG A 18 13.36 -11.90 12.38
CA ARG A 18 13.46 -13.13 13.16
C ARG A 18 12.74 -12.91 14.48
N LEU A 19 11.75 -13.74 14.75
CA LEU A 19 11.09 -13.84 16.03
C LEU A 19 11.71 -14.97 16.83
N THR A 20 12.06 -14.69 18.07
CA THR A 20 12.46 -15.68 19.07
C THR A 20 11.58 -15.48 20.30
N LEU A 21 10.96 -16.55 20.78
CA LEU A 21 10.06 -16.52 21.92
C LEU A 21 10.38 -17.67 22.87
N GLY A 22 10.45 -17.38 24.15
CA GLY A 22 10.61 -18.38 25.19
C GLY A 22 10.49 -17.78 26.60
N PRO A 23 10.56 -18.61 27.64
CA PRO A 23 10.46 -18.15 29.01
C PRO A 23 11.72 -17.41 29.43
N ASP A 24 11.52 -16.44 30.30
CA ASP A 24 12.54 -15.85 31.16
C ASP A 24 12.30 -16.36 32.58
N VAL A 25 13.04 -17.41 32.93
CA VAL A 25 13.00 -18.11 34.21
C VAL A 25 13.88 -17.39 35.23
N ASN A 26 14.98 -16.81 34.77
CA ASN A 26 16.00 -16.24 35.62
C ASN A 26 15.78 -14.74 35.96
N GLY A 27 14.92 -14.06 35.20
CA GLY A 27 14.52 -12.65 35.37
C GLY A 27 15.48 -11.64 34.76
N ASP A 28 16.22 -12.00 33.70
CA ASP A 28 17.22 -11.15 33.04
C ASP A 28 16.75 -10.50 31.73
N ASP A 29 15.46 -10.62 31.41
CA ASP A 29 14.86 -10.14 30.16
C ASP A 29 15.45 -10.79 28.89
N ALA A 30 16.05 -11.98 29.00
CA ALA A 30 16.51 -12.80 27.87
C ALA A 30 15.75 -14.12 27.75
N VAL A 31 15.73 -14.68 26.54
CA VAL A 31 15.12 -16.01 26.32
C VAL A 31 16.05 -17.11 26.86
N ASP A 32 15.65 -17.76 27.95
CA ASP A 32 16.40 -18.88 28.53
C ASP A 32 16.30 -20.16 27.69
N THR A 33 15.16 -20.39 27.03
CA THR A 33 14.93 -21.56 26.18
C THR A 33 14.02 -21.20 25.02
N VAL A 34 14.52 -21.30 23.80
CA VAL A 34 13.74 -21.01 22.59
C VAL A 34 12.61 -22.03 22.43
N GLN A 35 11.37 -21.56 22.52
CA GLN A 35 10.16 -22.36 22.29
C GLN A 35 9.58 -22.16 20.89
N ARG A 36 9.79 -20.98 20.32
CA ARG A 36 9.39 -20.64 18.95
C ARG A 36 10.45 -19.75 18.33
N GLU A 37 10.85 -20.12 17.13
CA GLU A 37 11.69 -19.30 16.27
C GLU A 37 11.14 -19.35 14.84
N GLU A 38 10.93 -18.18 14.23
CA GLU A 38 10.44 -18.10 12.85
C GLU A 38 10.84 -16.77 12.20
N ALA A 39 10.82 -16.74 10.87
CA ALA A 39 10.91 -15.51 10.11
C ALA A 39 9.51 -15.04 9.73
N LEU A 40 9.22 -13.76 9.93
CA LEU A 40 7.97 -13.15 9.50
C LEU A 40 8.20 -11.77 8.87
N GLU A 41 7.33 -11.40 7.93
CA GLU A 41 7.25 -10.01 7.46
C GLU A 41 6.37 -9.22 8.44
N ILE A 42 6.95 -8.21 9.09
CA ILE A 42 6.23 -7.29 9.96
C ILE A 42 6.13 -5.96 9.25
N ALA A 43 4.90 -5.44 9.22
CA ALA A 43 4.61 -4.05 8.95
C ALA A 43 3.88 -3.45 10.17
N ARG A 44 3.64 -2.14 10.12
CA ARG A 44 2.91 -1.45 11.18
C ARG A 44 1.54 -2.11 11.41
N MET A 45 1.24 -2.44 12.67
CA MET A 45 0.01 -3.10 13.10
C MET A 45 -0.19 -4.54 12.61
N THR A 46 0.81 -5.19 12.01
CA THR A 46 0.78 -6.62 11.72
C THR A 46 0.52 -7.39 13.03
N PRO A 47 -0.52 -8.25 13.10
CA PRO A 47 -0.77 -9.07 14.27
C PRO A 47 0.27 -10.19 14.36
N VAL A 48 0.92 -10.31 15.51
CA VAL A 48 1.79 -11.44 15.84
C VAL A 48 1.07 -12.31 16.88
N PRO A 49 0.59 -13.51 16.52
CA PRO A 49 -0.08 -14.41 17.46
C PRO A 49 0.85 -14.84 18.58
N LEU A 50 0.34 -14.88 19.81
CA LEU A 50 1.05 -15.33 21.01
C LEU A 50 0.13 -16.17 21.90
N THR A 51 0.72 -17.18 22.55
CA THR A 51 0.08 -17.96 23.60
C THR A 51 0.87 -17.72 24.89
N LEU A 52 0.19 -17.21 25.92
CA LEU A 52 0.79 -16.90 27.21
C LEU A 52 0.46 -18.01 28.22
N PRO A 53 1.45 -18.80 28.67
CA PRO A 53 1.25 -19.75 29.76
C PRO A 53 1.05 -19.02 31.10
N PRO A 54 0.26 -19.58 32.02
CA PRO A 54 0.01 -18.94 33.31
C PRO A 54 1.27 -18.93 34.17
N LYS A 55 1.54 -17.79 34.83
CA LYS A 55 2.65 -17.61 35.79
C LYS A 55 4.04 -17.82 35.19
N THR A 56 4.20 -17.58 33.89
CA THR A 56 5.48 -17.66 33.20
C THR A 56 5.74 -16.33 32.50
N SER A 57 6.87 -15.69 32.81
CA SER A 57 7.36 -14.55 32.03
C SER A 57 7.87 -15.08 30.69
N LEU A 58 7.43 -14.48 29.59
CA LEU A 58 7.95 -14.78 28.25
C LEU A 58 8.67 -13.55 27.72
N VAL A 59 9.82 -13.78 27.11
CA VAL A 59 10.55 -12.77 26.34
C VAL A 59 10.31 -13.04 24.86
N LEU A 60 9.87 -11.99 24.16
CA LEU A 60 9.72 -11.96 22.72
C LEU A 60 10.81 -11.06 22.15
N GLU A 61 11.75 -11.66 21.43
CA GLU A 61 12.78 -10.92 20.70
C GLU A 61 12.38 -10.83 19.22
N LEU A 62 12.42 -9.61 18.68
CA LEU A 62 12.19 -9.34 17.27
C LEU A 62 13.42 -8.64 16.71
N THR A 63 14.23 -9.39 15.96
CA THR A 63 15.42 -8.86 15.30
C THR A 63 15.11 -8.63 13.82
N GLN A 64 15.18 -7.39 13.35
CA GLN A 64 15.05 -7.10 11.92
C GLN A 64 16.25 -7.71 11.18
N VAL A 65 15.99 -8.69 10.31
CA VAL A 65 17.03 -9.34 9.50
C VAL A 65 17.13 -8.74 8.11
N GLU A 66 16.06 -8.11 7.63
CA GLU A 66 16.01 -7.40 6.36
C GLU A 66 15.07 -6.19 6.50
N ALA A 67 15.60 -4.99 6.26
CA ALA A 67 14.77 -3.80 6.12
C ALA A 67 14.06 -3.86 4.76
N LEU A 68 12.74 -3.73 4.77
CA LEU A 68 11.94 -3.66 3.55
C LEU A 68 11.50 -2.21 3.32
N PRO A 69 11.29 -1.77 2.07
CA PRO A 69 10.85 -0.41 1.79
C PRO A 69 9.54 -0.09 2.53
N ASP A 70 9.49 1.09 3.15
CA ASP A 70 8.30 1.59 3.82
C ASP A 70 7.19 1.82 2.78
N ILE A 71 6.04 1.20 2.98
CA ILE A 71 4.91 1.37 2.07
C ILE A 71 4.41 2.81 2.04
N ARG A 72 4.64 3.60 3.11
CA ARG A 72 4.24 5.01 3.19
C ARG A 72 5.04 5.90 2.25
N THR A 73 6.20 5.46 1.78
CA THR A 73 7.01 6.20 0.81
C THR A 73 6.66 5.82 -0.63
N ARG A 74 5.60 5.03 -0.86
CA ARG A 74 5.11 4.72 -2.20
C ARG A 74 4.23 5.85 -2.74
N PRO A 75 4.16 6.03 -4.06
CA PRO A 75 3.11 6.84 -4.68
C PRO A 75 1.72 6.25 -4.44
N ASP A 76 0.69 7.04 -4.72
CA ASP A 76 -0.73 6.64 -4.68
C ASP A 76 -1.50 7.43 -5.73
N LEU A 77 -1.58 6.90 -6.94
CA LEU A 77 -2.17 7.46 -8.15
C LEU A 77 -3.68 7.29 -8.12
N ALA A 78 -4.38 8.39 -7.89
CA ALA A 78 -5.83 8.38 -7.78
C ALA A 78 -6.51 9.10 -8.94
N VAL A 79 -7.67 8.58 -9.36
CA VAL A 79 -8.61 9.27 -10.24
C VAL A 79 -10.02 9.23 -9.63
N CYS A 80 -10.77 10.32 -9.75
CA CYS A 80 -12.12 10.44 -9.19
C CYS A 80 -13.16 10.69 -10.28
N SER A 81 -14.29 9.98 -10.24
CA SER A 81 -15.40 10.14 -11.19
C SER A 81 -15.95 11.57 -11.22
N ARG A 82 -15.95 12.28 -10.09
CA ARG A 82 -16.41 13.68 -9.98
C ARG A 82 -15.51 14.67 -10.72
N GLU A 83 -14.27 14.30 -11.02
CA GLU A 83 -13.35 15.13 -11.80
C GLU A 83 -13.26 14.68 -13.27
N LEU A 84 -13.99 13.65 -13.66
CA LEU A 84 -14.17 13.28 -15.06
C LEU A 84 -15.21 14.19 -15.70
N ARG A 85 -14.84 14.83 -16.81
CA ARG A 85 -15.71 15.73 -17.56
C ARG A 85 -15.80 15.30 -19.00
N ARG A 86 -17.03 15.20 -19.49
CA ARG A 86 -17.34 14.91 -20.88
C ARG A 86 -17.84 16.16 -21.56
N GLU A 87 -17.11 16.62 -22.57
CA GLU A 87 -17.43 17.83 -23.33
C GLU A 87 -17.11 17.56 -24.80
N GLU A 88 -18.07 17.83 -25.70
CA GLU A 88 -17.88 17.75 -27.16
C GLU A 88 -17.30 16.41 -27.68
N GLY A 89 -17.64 15.29 -27.03
CA GLY A 89 -17.14 13.97 -27.40
C GLY A 89 -15.74 13.64 -26.87
N ALA A 90 -15.13 14.54 -26.11
CA ALA A 90 -13.91 14.30 -25.36
C ALA A 90 -14.21 13.94 -23.90
N LEU A 91 -13.32 13.14 -23.31
CA LEU A 91 -13.27 12.89 -21.87
C LEU A 91 -11.98 13.47 -21.31
N SER A 92 -12.09 14.34 -20.31
CA SER A 92 -10.94 14.90 -19.59
C SER A 92 -11.03 14.57 -18.11
N GLY A 93 -9.90 14.57 -17.44
CA GLY A 93 -9.83 14.33 -16.01
C GLY A 93 -8.46 14.69 -15.45
N THR A 94 -8.30 14.38 -14.18
CA THR A 94 -7.08 14.67 -13.41
C THR A 94 -6.66 13.40 -12.67
N VAL A 95 -5.38 13.06 -12.76
CA VAL A 95 -4.73 12.08 -11.89
C VAL A 95 -4.05 12.85 -10.77
N HIS A 96 -4.19 12.36 -9.54
CA HIS A 96 -3.52 12.89 -8.35
C HIS A 96 -2.49 11.89 -7.84
N ASN A 97 -1.44 12.36 -7.18
CA ASN A 97 -0.62 11.53 -6.31
C ASN A 97 -0.91 11.89 -4.85
N LEU A 98 -1.49 10.94 -4.11
CA LEU A 98 -1.86 11.06 -2.70
C LEU A 98 -0.80 10.43 -1.77
N GLY A 99 0.22 9.78 -2.36
CA GLY A 99 1.18 8.95 -1.66
C GLY A 99 2.40 9.74 -1.19
N GLY A 100 3.28 9.07 -0.44
CA GLY A 100 4.51 9.69 0.06
C GLY A 100 5.70 9.62 -0.90
N GLY A 101 5.54 8.96 -2.05
CA GLY A 101 6.60 8.77 -3.06
C GLY A 101 6.28 9.45 -4.39
N GLU A 102 7.33 9.78 -5.15
CA GLU A 102 7.16 10.16 -6.55
C GLU A 102 6.66 8.96 -7.37
N ALA A 103 5.62 9.19 -8.17
CA ALA A 103 5.22 8.24 -9.20
C ALA A 103 6.12 8.47 -10.43
N PRO A 104 6.74 7.41 -10.98
CA PRO A 104 7.51 7.49 -12.22
C PRO A 104 6.57 7.78 -13.41
N ALA A 105 7.04 7.60 -14.65
CA ALA A 105 6.12 7.63 -15.79
C ALA A 105 5.10 6.48 -15.68
N PHE A 106 3.81 6.77 -15.90
CA PHE A 106 2.71 5.81 -15.82
C PHE A 106 1.74 5.99 -16.98
N THR A 107 0.84 5.03 -17.17
CA THR A 107 -0.15 5.05 -18.25
C THR A 107 -1.54 5.33 -17.70
N VAL A 108 -2.27 6.26 -18.31
CA VAL A 108 -3.71 6.38 -18.14
C VAL A 108 -4.38 5.72 -19.34
N ALA A 109 -5.38 4.89 -19.09
CA ALA A 109 -6.14 4.17 -20.11
C ALA A 109 -7.62 4.55 -20.07
N LEU A 110 -8.17 4.77 -21.25
CA LEU A 110 -9.61 4.78 -21.48
C LEU A 110 -10.05 3.36 -21.80
N LEU A 111 -11.01 2.84 -21.05
CA LEU A 111 -11.56 1.50 -21.20
C LEU A 111 -13.04 1.57 -21.61
N ASP A 112 -13.52 0.61 -22.39
CA ASP A 112 -14.95 0.41 -22.60
C ASP A 112 -15.64 -0.24 -21.37
N ALA A 113 -16.94 -0.51 -21.49
CA ALA A 113 -17.74 -1.12 -20.43
C ALA A 113 -17.28 -2.54 -20.08
N GLU A 114 -16.64 -3.23 -21.03
CA GLU A 114 -16.11 -4.58 -20.91
C GLU A 114 -14.67 -4.60 -20.37
N GLY A 115 -14.06 -3.43 -20.15
CA GLY A 115 -12.70 -3.28 -19.64
C GLY A 115 -11.61 -3.36 -20.70
N LYS A 116 -11.95 -3.38 -21.99
CA LYS A 116 -10.98 -3.35 -23.09
C LYS A 116 -10.44 -1.93 -23.27
N THR A 117 -9.13 -1.83 -23.44
CA THR A 117 -8.44 -0.56 -23.70
C THR A 117 -8.83 0.00 -25.07
N LEU A 118 -9.37 1.21 -25.08
CA LEU A 118 -9.73 1.99 -26.26
C LEU A 118 -8.62 2.98 -26.66
N ALA A 119 -8.02 3.62 -25.66
CA ALA A 119 -6.93 4.58 -25.85
C ALA A 119 -6.04 4.62 -24.61
N THR A 120 -4.79 5.07 -24.78
CA THR A 120 -3.85 5.27 -23.67
C THR A 120 -3.13 6.60 -23.81
N GLN A 121 -2.73 7.18 -22.68
CA GLN A 121 -1.92 8.38 -22.60
C GLN A 121 -0.83 8.15 -21.54
N LYS A 122 0.43 8.38 -21.91
CA LYS A 122 1.54 8.36 -20.95
C LYS A 122 1.57 9.69 -20.20
N LEU A 123 1.67 9.61 -18.87
CA LEU A 123 1.84 10.73 -17.96
C LEU A 123 3.06 10.50 -17.07
N GLY A 124 3.33 11.49 -16.22
CA GLY A 124 4.41 11.44 -15.24
C GLY A 124 5.71 12.06 -15.75
N PRO A 125 6.73 12.15 -14.87
CA PRO A 125 6.66 11.79 -13.45
C PRO A 125 5.70 12.68 -12.66
N LEU A 126 5.19 12.19 -11.52
CA LEU A 126 4.30 12.94 -10.64
C LEU A 126 4.80 12.91 -9.20
N ALA A 127 5.32 14.05 -8.74
CA ALA A 127 5.88 14.21 -7.41
C ALA A 127 4.87 13.87 -6.29
N ALA A 128 5.39 13.56 -5.10
CA ALA A 128 4.59 13.47 -3.88
C ALA A 128 4.22 14.86 -3.33
N PRO A 129 3.05 15.03 -2.69
CA PRO A 129 2.60 16.28 -2.06
C PRO A 129 3.30 16.56 -0.72
N LEU A 130 4.64 16.64 -0.71
CA LEU A 130 5.45 16.87 0.50
C LEU A 130 5.39 18.31 1.03
N ASP A 131 4.86 19.23 0.22
CA ASP A 131 4.69 20.66 0.51
C ASP A 131 3.25 21.01 0.91
N LEU A 132 2.40 20.01 1.16
CA LEU A 132 0.96 20.17 1.42
C LEU A 132 0.17 20.76 0.24
N GLU A 133 0.78 20.81 -0.96
CA GLU A 133 0.12 21.21 -2.19
C GLU A 133 -0.24 19.99 -3.03
N PRO A 134 -1.48 19.88 -3.55
CA PRO A 134 -1.89 18.77 -4.40
C PRO A 134 -0.98 18.59 -5.62
N LYS A 135 -0.50 17.37 -5.86
CA LYS A 135 0.27 17.01 -7.05
C LYS A 135 -0.63 16.28 -8.04
N ARG A 136 -0.81 16.88 -9.21
CA ARG A 136 -1.79 16.43 -10.19
C ARG A 136 -1.36 16.64 -11.63
N LEU A 137 -1.82 15.76 -12.52
CA LEU A 137 -1.65 15.87 -13.97
C LEU A 137 -3.00 15.69 -14.67
N ALA A 138 -3.28 16.57 -15.63
CA ALA A 138 -4.48 16.46 -16.46
C ALA A 138 -4.25 15.45 -17.59
N PHE A 139 -5.32 14.76 -17.98
CA PHE A 139 -5.36 13.92 -19.17
C PHE A 139 -6.60 14.25 -20.01
N ARG A 140 -6.56 13.88 -21.29
CA ARG A 140 -7.69 14.05 -22.20
C ARG A 140 -7.67 13.01 -23.31
N PHE A 141 -8.82 12.38 -23.52
CA PHE A 141 -9.09 11.45 -24.62
C PHE A 141 -10.15 12.03 -25.55
N GLU A 142 -9.87 11.96 -26.86
CA GLU A 142 -10.85 12.31 -27.89
C GLU A 142 -11.71 11.10 -28.24
N GLY A 143 -12.96 11.34 -28.66
CA GLY A 143 -13.84 10.29 -29.15
C GLY A 143 -14.21 9.24 -28.09
N ALA A 144 -14.26 9.63 -26.82
CA ALA A 144 -14.57 8.71 -25.73
C ALA A 144 -16.06 8.27 -25.82
N PRO A 145 -16.38 6.96 -25.80
CA PRO A 145 -17.77 6.52 -25.82
C PRO A 145 -18.48 6.87 -24.50
N VAL A 146 -19.81 6.89 -24.48
CA VAL A 146 -20.62 7.25 -23.31
C VAL A 146 -20.35 6.32 -22.12
N ASN A 147 -20.35 5.02 -22.37
CA ASN A 147 -20.08 4.00 -21.36
C ASN A 147 -18.59 3.66 -21.36
N CYS A 148 -17.80 4.39 -20.57
CA CYS A 148 -16.37 4.14 -20.43
C CYS A 148 -15.89 4.31 -18.99
N ARG A 149 -14.70 3.77 -18.73
CA ARG A 149 -13.97 3.88 -17.47
C ARG A 149 -12.58 4.44 -17.74
N VAL A 150 -12.03 5.15 -16.77
CA VAL A 150 -10.62 5.52 -16.76
C VAL A 150 -9.90 4.64 -15.74
N ALA A 151 -8.74 4.12 -16.13
CA ALA A 151 -7.81 3.44 -15.23
C ALA A 151 -6.44 4.10 -15.34
N VAL A 152 -5.80 4.32 -14.20
CA VAL A 152 -4.41 4.76 -14.06
C VAL A 152 -3.59 3.51 -13.76
N ASP A 153 -2.40 3.44 -14.34
CA ASP A 153 -1.49 2.30 -14.27
C ASP A 153 -2.18 0.92 -14.41
N PRO A 154 -2.92 0.65 -15.50
CA PRO A 154 -3.69 -0.59 -15.63
C PRO A 154 -2.82 -1.85 -15.69
N ALA A 155 -1.51 -1.70 -15.91
CA ALA A 155 -0.54 -2.79 -15.89
C ALA A 155 0.05 -3.05 -14.49
N ASN A 156 -0.28 -2.20 -13.51
CA ASN A 156 0.19 -2.27 -12.13
C ASN A 156 1.74 -2.30 -12.05
N GLU A 157 2.38 -1.44 -12.85
CA GLU A 157 3.84 -1.32 -12.95
C GLU A 157 4.44 -0.44 -11.84
N VAL A 158 3.64 0.47 -11.28
CA VAL A 158 3.98 1.35 -10.17
C VAL A 158 3.44 0.70 -8.88
N PRO A 159 4.29 0.24 -7.95
CA PRO A 159 3.78 -0.28 -6.68
C PRO A 159 3.24 0.86 -5.82
N GLU A 160 1.95 0.83 -5.50
CA GLU A 160 1.28 1.96 -4.84
C GLU A 160 1.00 1.69 -3.35
N LEU A 161 0.54 2.73 -2.64
CA LEU A 161 0.02 2.60 -1.28
C LEU A 161 -1.35 1.90 -1.26
N TYR A 162 -2.17 2.18 -2.27
CA TYR A 162 -3.51 1.64 -2.46
C TYR A 162 -3.81 1.60 -3.96
N GLU A 163 -4.34 0.47 -4.45
CA GLU A 163 -4.55 0.26 -5.90
C GLU A 163 -6.00 0.47 -6.33
N GLU A 164 -6.96 0.45 -5.40
CA GLU A 164 -8.39 0.42 -5.76
C GLU A 164 -8.95 1.80 -6.16
N ASN A 165 -8.21 2.88 -5.86
CA ASN A 165 -8.51 4.25 -6.28
C ASN A 165 -7.89 4.63 -7.65
N ASN A 166 -7.20 3.69 -8.31
CA ASN A 166 -6.59 3.91 -9.62
C ASN A 166 -7.62 3.99 -10.76
N ALA A 167 -8.92 3.80 -10.49
CA ALA A 167 -9.89 3.74 -11.56
C ALA A 167 -11.27 4.30 -11.20
N ALA A 168 -11.89 4.96 -12.17
CA ALA A 168 -13.17 5.63 -12.00
C ALA A 168 -14.05 5.48 -13.26
N SER A 169 -15.33 5.22 -13.04
CA SER A 169 -16.33 5.23 -14.12
C SER A 169 -16.76 6.66 -14.43
N VAL A 170 -17.00 6.93 -15.71
CA VAL A 170 -17.59 8.20 -16.13
C VAL A 170 -19.09 8.20 -15.75
N PRO A 171 -19.60 9.25 -15.08
CA PRO A 171 -21.03 9.36 -14.77
C PRO A 171 -21.92 9.55 -16.00
#